data_AF-A0A4Y2CM25-F1
#
_entry.id   AF-A0A4Y2CM25-F1
#
_cell.length_a   1.000
_cell.length_b   1.000
_cell.length_c   1.000
_cell.angle_alpha   90.00
_cell.angle_beta   90.00
_cell.angle_gamma   90.00
#
_symmetry.space_group_name_H-M   'P 1'
#
loop_
_entity.id
_entity.type
_entity.pdbx_description
1 polymer ?
#
loop_
_entity_poly.entity_id
_entity_poly.type
_entity_poly.pdbx_seq_one_letter_code
_entity_poly.pdbx_strand_id
1 'polypeptide(L)'
;MFERKCSGPLSYKGDIGWNLKGCEKLPLVAFNSIECERPGIVSTNLSCIQKYLLDICTAISSGVGSSDLAKRQPGTLKLARWLTTAYRILRLYISTSNKSNGLIILIVFIPRVYAPSWFRIKVHNSITDDARHLWHFISLSRYLPKKYRNIIEPIISRNSYFAAPENMLLTMLTDERFHITTLASRRIIKAREIVRDGNCVIPGVNFQATDYVGIIDW
;
A
#
# COMPACT_ATOMS: atom_id res chain seq x y z
N MET A 1 25.48 -13.11 -11.81
CA MET A 1 24.45 -13.52 -12.79
C MET A 1 23.29 -14.17 -12.03
N PHE A 2 22.25 -13.39 -11.70
CA PHE A 2 20.97 -13.90 -11.21
C PHE A 2 19.86 -13.14 -11.94
N GLU A 3 19.65 -13.48 -13.20
CA GLU A 3 18.40 -13.14 -13.87
C GLU A 3 17.30 -14.00 -13.26
N ARG A 4 16.71 -13.53 -12.17
CA ARG A 4 15.37 -14.00 -11.79
C ARG A 4 14.45 -13.55 -12.92
N LYS A 5 14.10 -14.48 -13.82
CA LYS A 5 12.99 -14.32 -14.77
C LYS A 5 11.75 -13.90 -13.98
N CYS A 6 11.45 -12.61 -13.96
CA CYS A 6 10.12 -12.14 -13.67
C CYS A 6 9.26 -12.55 -14.87
N SER A 7 8.62 -13.72 -14.79
CA SER A 7 7.47 -14.00 -15.64
C SER A 7 6.50 -12.84 -15.44
N GLY A 8 6.32 -12.02 -16.49
CA GLY A 8 5.42 -10.88 -16.50
C GLY A 8 4.01 -11.25 -16.02
N PRO A 9 3.15 -10.28 -15.70
CA PRO A 9 1.91 -10.55 -14.98
C PRO A 9 1.06 -11.57 -15.75
N LEU A 10 0.98 -12.78 -15.19
CA LEU A 10 -0.01 -13.78 -15.57
C LEU A 10 -1.37 -13.08 -15.53
N SER A 11 -2.20 -13.31 -16.55
CA SER A 11 -3.58 -12.84 -16.56
C SER A 11 -4.25 -13.14 -15.21
N TYR A 12 -5.12 -12.26 -14.72
CA TYR A 12 -5.86 -12.53 -13.49
C TYR A 12 -6.58 -13.89 -13.64
N LYS A 13 -6.14 -14.90 -12.90
CA LYS A 13 -6.74 -16.24 -12.88
C LYS A 13 -7.72 -16.34 -11.71
N GLY A 14 -8.75 -17.17 -11.88
CA GLY A 14 -9.79 -17.39 -10.88
C GLY A 14 -10.95 -16.40 -10.95
N ASP A 15 -12.03 -16.72 -10.24
CA ASP A 15 -13.33 -16.06 -10.37
C ASP A 15 -13.28 -14.55 -10.16
N ILE A 16 -12.52 -14.09 -9.16
CA ILE A 16 -12.34 -12.66 -8.91
C ILE A 16 -11.72 -11.99 -10.14
N GLY A 17 -10.66 -12.59 -10.70
CA GLY A 17 -9.96 -12.07 -11.85
C GLY A 17 -10.81 -11.91 -13.10
N TRP A 18 -11.68 -12.90 -13.37
CA TRP A 18 -12.64 -12.84 -14.47
C TRP A 18 -13.70 -11.76 -14.25
N ASN A 19 -14.23 -11.66 -13.03
CA ASN A 19 -15.29 -10.71 -12.70
C ASN A 19 -14.82 -9.25 -12.63
N LEU A 20 -13.52 -8.96 -12.59
CA LEU A 20 -13.00 -7.60 -12.68
C LEU A 20 -13.20 -6.96 -14.06
N LYS A 21 -13.40 -7.77 -15.12
CA LYS A 21 -13.73 -7.27 -16.46
C LYS A 21 -15.23 -7.00 -16.52
N GLY A 22 -15.61 -5.77 -16.86
CA GLY A 22 -17.03 -5.41 -16.99
C GLY A 22 -17.73 -5.11 -15.66
N CYS A 23 -17.05 -5.16 -14.51
CA CYS A 23 -17.64 -4.85 -13.21
C CYS A 23 -18.26 -3.45 -13.15
N GLU A 24 -17.79 -2.52 -13.99
CA GLU A 24 -18.36 -1.18 -14.13
C GLU A 24 -19.78 -1.13 -14.68
N LYS A 25 -20.20 -2.16 -15.43
CA LYS A 25 -21.53 -2.25 -16.03
C LYS A 25 -22.55 -2.84 -15.08
N LEU A 26 -22.10 -3.41 -13.96
CA LEU A 26 -22.98 -4.05 -12.98
C LEU A 26 -23.71 -2.98 -12.14
N PRO A 27 -24.99 -3.23 -11.81
CA PRO A 27 -25.75 -2.36 -10.92
C PRO A 27 -25.17 -2.38 -9.50
N LEU A 28 -25.54 -1.40 -8.70
CA LEU A 28 -25.24 -1.43 -7.27
C LEU A 28 -26.20 -2.39 -6.56
N VAL A 29 -25.68 -3.11 -5.58
CA VAL A 29 -26.44 -3.97 -4.66
C VAL A 29 -26.22 -3.52 -3.23
N ALA A 30 -27.03 -4.00 -2.28
CA ALA A 30 -26.80 -3.75 -0.88
C ALA A 30 -25.43 -4.33 -0.43
N PHE A 31 -24.68 -3.56 0.35
CA PHE A 31 -23.38 -3.96 0.88
C PHE A 31 -23.20 -3.47 2.32
N ASN A 32 -22.28 -4.11 3.04
CA ASN A 32 -21.98 -3.76 4.42
C ASN A 32 -20.90 -2.68 4.46
N SER A 33 -20.95 -1.82 5.48
CA SER A 33 -19.88 -0.86 5.68
C SER A 33 -18.58 -1.56 6.09
N ILE A 34 -17.45 -0.98 5.68
CA ILE A 34 -16.11 -1.47 6.04
C ILE A 34 -15.33 -0.31 6.63
N GLU A 35 -14.74 -0.54 7.79
CA GLU A 35 -13.84 0.42 8.40
C GLU A 35 -12.67 0.76 7.46
N CYS A 36 -12.49 2.05 7.20
CA CYS A 36 -11.40 2.61 6.41
C CYS A 36 -10.66 3.64 7.27
N GLU A 37 -9.35 3.60 7.23
CA GLU A 37 -8.56 4.70 7.76
C GLU A 37 -8.70 5.88 6.79
N ARG A 38 -9.15 7.03 7.29
CA ARG A 38 -9.37 8.21 6.45
C ARG A 38 -8.03 8.89 6.18
N PRO A 39 -7.59 9.00 4.93
CA PRO A 39 -6.42 9.82 4.62
C PRO A 39 -6.77 11.30 4.87
N GLY A 40 -5.91 12.04 5.57
CA GLY A 40 -6.05 13.48 5.81
C GLY A 40 -5.81 14.33 4.56
N ILE A 41 -6.48 14.02 3.45
CA ILE A 41 -6.26 14.64 2.15
C ILE A 41 -7.38 15.60 1.80
N VAL A 42 -7.00 16.81 1.40
CA VAL A 42 -7.87 17.76 0.71
C VAL A 42 -7.99 17.34 -0.77
N SER A 43 -9.22 17.05 -1.23
CA SER A 43 -9.56 16.46 -2.54
C SER A 43 -9.06 17.23 -3.78
N THR A 44 -8.62 18.49 -3.63
CA THR A 44 -8.35 19.43 -4.72
C THR A 44 -7.20 19.01 -5.65
N ASN A 45 -6.20 18.26 -5.17
CA ASN A 45 -5.01 17.89 -5.95
C ASN A 45 -5.03 16.47 -6.56
N LEU A 46 -6.18 15.79 -6.56
CA LEU A 46 -6.29 14.41 -7.01
C LEU A 46 -6.73 14.29 -8.49
N SER A 47 -6.10 13.38 -9.23
CA SER A 47 -6.57 12.99 -10.57
C SER A 47 -7.91 12.24 -10.49
N CYS A 48 -8.63 12.13 -11.61
CA CYS A 48 -9.95 11.48 -11.66
C CYS A 48 -9.94 10.05 -11.08
N ILE A 49 -8.91 9.26 -11.39
CA ILE A 49 -8.77 7.89 -10.87
C ILE A 49 -8.53 7.88 -9.34
N GLN A 50 -7.75 8.83 -8.83
CA GLN A 50 -7.43 8.92 -7.40
C GLN A 50 -8.64 9.39 -6.60
N LYS A 51 -9.39 10.37 -7.13
CA LYS A 51 -10.68 10.79 -6.59
C LYS A 51 -11.66 9.63 -6.55
N TYR A 52 -11.72 8.81 -7.59
CA TYR A 52 -12.57 7.64 -7.60
C TYR A 52 -12.24 6.64 -6.49
N LEU A 53 -10.95 6.34 -6.27
CA LEU A 53 -10.54 5.48 -5.15
C LEU A 53 -10.95 6.08 -3.80
N LEU A 54 -10.76 7.39 -3.61
CA LEU A 54 -11.15 8.05 -2.36
C LEU A 54 -12.67 8.00 -2.14
N ASP A 55 -13.44 8.32 -3.18
CA ASP A 55 -14.91 8.37 -3.12
C ASP A 55 -15.50 6.98 -2.87
N ILE A 56 -14.97 5.92 -3.51
CA ILE A 56 -15.46 4.55 -3.29
C ILE A 56 -15.08 4.02 -1.91
N CYS A 57 -13.87 4.30 -1.40
CA CYS A 57 -13.51 3.96 -0.02
C CYS A 57 -14.44 4.69 0.97
N THR A 58 -14.76 5.95 0.71
CA THR A 58 -15.68 6.74 1.55
C THR A 58 -17.09 6.18 1.54
N ALA A 59 -17.63 5.83 0.36
CA ALA A 59 -18.96 5.22 0.22
C ALA A 59 -19.05 3.84 0.90
N ILE A 60 -18.00 3.04 0.77
CA ILE A 60 -17.91 1.75 1.46
C ILE A 60 -17.81 1.94 2.97
N SER A 61 -17.12 2.97 3.45
CA SER A 61 -17.03 3.25 4.88
C SER A 61 -18.34 3.73 5.48
N SER A 62 -19.09 4.55 4.74
CA SER A 62 -20.40 5.02 5.18
C SER A 62 -21.51 3.98 5.05
N GLY A 63 -21.30 2.92 4.26
CA GLY A 63 -22.35 1.97 3.90
C GLY A 63 -23.38 2.54 2.92
N VAL A 64 -23.16 3.75 2.39
CA VAL A 64 -24.10 4.42 1.50
C VAL A 64 -23.52 4.46 0.09
N GLY A 65 -24.11 3.69 -0.82
CA GLY A 65 -23.78 3.71 -2.23
C GLY A 65 -24.34 4.96 -2.92
N SER A 66 -23.48 5.88 -3.35
CA SER A 66 -23.92 7.02 -4.17
C SER A 66 -24.22 6.57 -5.61
N SER A 67 -25.35 7.03 -6.16
CA SER A 67 -25.73 6.82 -7.56
C SER A 67 -24.75 7.47 -8.54
N ASP A 68 -24.05 8.54 -8.14
CA ASP A 68 -23.02 9.18 -8.95
C ASP A 68 -21.77 8.29 -9.07
N LEU A 69 -21.41 7.58 -8.00
CA LEU A 69 -20.34 6.59 -8.02
C LEU A 69 -20.70 5.41 -8.93
N ALA A 70 -21.99 5.04 -9.00
CA ALA A 70 -22.52 4.01 -9.89
C ALA A 70 -22.26 4.35 -11.37
N LYS A 71 -22.49 5.61 -11.75
CA LYS A 71 -22.43 6.11 -13.14
C LYS A 71 -21.02 6.38 -13.65
N ARG A 72 -20.04 6.59 -12.76
CA ARG A 72 -18.66 6.84 -13.16
C ARG A 72 -18.06 5.60 -13.82
N GLN A 73 -17.64 5.74 -15.07
CA GLN A 73 -16.93 4.68 -15.78
C GLN A 73 -15.45 4.70 -15.41
N PRO A 74 -14.93 3.64 -14.76
CA PRO A 74 -13.51 3.51 -14.57
C PRO A 74 -12.81 3.26 -15.90
N GLY A 75 -11.65 3.88 -16.09
CA GLY A 75 -10.81 3.64 -17.27
C GLY A 75 -10.40 2.17 -17.45
N THR A 76 -9.83 1.87 -18.62
CA THR A 76 -9.42 0.51 -19.01
C THR A 76 -8.50 -0.14 -17.96
N LEU A 77 -8.79 -1.40 -17.62
CA LEU A 77 -7.98 -2.21 -16.72
C LEU A 77 -6.57 -2.39 -17.30
N LYS A 78 -5.56 -1.78 -16.67
CA LYS A 78 -4.14 -2.01 -16.97
C LYS A 78 -3.51 -2.80 -15.82
N LEU A 79 -3.06 -4.03 -16.10
CA LEU A 79 -2.48 -4.95 -15.09
C LEU A 79 -1.32 -4.34 -14.29
N ALA A 80 -0.49 -3.50 -14.94
CA ALA A 80 0.64 -2.84 -14.29
C ALA A 80 0.24 -1.71 -13.31
N ARG A 81 -1.05 -1.33 -13.24
CA ARG A 81 -1.53 -0.20 -12.43
C ARG A 81 -2.44 -0.73 -11.32
N TRP A 82 -1.83 -1.08 -10.20
CA TRP A 82 -2.52 -1.60 -9.02
C TRP A 82 -3.66 -0.70 -8.53
N LEU A 83 -3.55 0.62 -8.67
CA LEU A 83 -4.62 1.58 -8.37
C LEU A 83 -5.92 1.26 -9.13
N THR A 84 -5.80 0.88 -10.41
CA THR A 84 -6.93 0.50 -11.26
C THR A 84 -7.56 -0.82 -10.83
N THR A 85 -6.75 -1.77 -10.41
CA THR A 85 -7.22 -3.05 -9.88
C THR A 85 -7.95 -2.87 -8.55
N ALA A 86 -7.41 -2.06 -7.65
CA ALA A 86 -7.95 -1.84 -6.31
C ALA A 86 -9.37 -1.28 -6.35
N TYR A 87 -9.61 -0.16 -7.05
CA TYR A 87 -10.96 0.38 -7.10
C TYR A 87 -11.93 -0.53 -7.88
N ARG A 88 -11.45 -1.35 -8.83
CA ARG A 88 -12.32 -2.33 -9.53
C ARG A 88 -12.73 -3.48 -8.62
N ILE A 89 -11.84 -3.93 -7.73
CA ILE A 89 -12.20 -4.90 -6.69
C ILE A 89 -13.28 -4.31 -5.77
N LEU A 90 -13.13 -3.04 -5.37
CA LEU A 90 -14.15 -2.34 -4.58
C LEU A 90 -15.45 -2.14 -5.37
N ARG A 91 -15.36 -1.86 -6.68
CA ARG A 91 -16.55 -1.77 -7.54
C ARG A 91 -17.27 -3.12 -7.64
N LEU A 92 -16.51 -4.19 -7.81
CA LEU A 92 -17.07 -5.54 -7.85
C LEU A 92 -17.81 -5.88 -6.55
N TYR A 93 -17.27 -5.46 -5.39
CA TYR A 93 -17.89 -5.66 -4.09
C TYR A 93 -19.28 -5.01 -3.97
N ILE A 94 -19.39 -3.74 -4.34
CA ILE A 94 -20.67 -2.99 -4.28
C ILE A 94 -21.67 -3.43 -5.37
N SER A 95 -21.24 -4.30 -6.28
CA SER A 95 -22.03 -4.83 -7.39
C SER A 95 -22.29 -6.34 -7.30
N THR A 96 -21.85 -7.02 -6.23
CA THR A 96 -22.01 -8.48 -6.08
C THR A 96 -22.72 -8.83 -4.77
N SER A 97 -23.85 -9.53 -4.88
CA SER A 97 -24.61 -9.98 -3.70
C SER A 97 -23.89 -11.10 -2.97
N ASN A 98 -23.40 -12.12 -3.70
CA ASN A 98 -22.69 -13.27 -3.12
C ASN A 98 -21.16 -13.03 -3.11
N LYS A 99 -20.61 -12.82 -1.91
CA LYS A 99 -19.22 -12.40 -1.72
C LYS A 99 -18.37 -13.61 -1.33
N SER A 100 -17.37 -13.95 -2.14
CA SER A 100 -16.42 -15.01 -1.78
C SER A 100 -15.52 -14.57 -0.63
N ASN A 101 -15.05 -15.51 0.19
CA ASN A 101 -14.10 -15.22 1.27
C ASN A 101 -12.85 -14.47 0.77
N GLY A 102 -12.35 -14.84 -0.41
CA GLY A 102 -11.23 -14.17 -1.07
C GLY A 102 -11.53 -12.69 -1.38
N LEU A 103 -12.73 -12.39 -1.89
CA LEU A 103 -13.16 -11.02 -2.15
C LEU A 103 -13.28 -10.23 -0.84
N ILE A 104 -13.85 -10.84 0.22
CA ILE A 104 -13.99 -10.23 1.55
C ILE A 104 -12.64 -9.79 2.13
N ILE A 105 -11.59 -10.60 1.97
CA ILE A 105 -10.25 -10.24 2.45
C ILE A 105 -9.70 -9.03 1.70
N LEU A 106 -9.85 -8.99 0.38
CA LEU A 106 -9.35 -7.89 -0.44
C LEU A 106 -10.10 -6.58 -0.17
N ILE A 107 -11.43 -6.64 0.01
CA ILE A 107 -12.28 -5.46 0.25
C ILE A 107 -12.09 -4.89 1.65
N VAL A 108 -11.57 -5.67 2.60
CA VAL A 108 -11.08 -5.16 3.89
C VAL A 108 -9.65 -4.61 3.74
N PHE A 109 -8.77 -5.32 3.04
CA PHE A 109 -7.37 -4.94 2.88
C PHE A 109 -7.18 -3.60 2.14
N ILE A 110 -7.94 -3.37 1.07
CA ILE A 110 -7.81 -2.17 0.26
C ILE A 110 -8.07 -0.89 1.06
N PRO A 111 -9.22 -0.70 1.72
CA PRO A 111 -9.50 0.51 2.49
C PRO A 111 -8.70 0.58 3.81
N ARG A 112 -8.28 -0.56 4.40
CA ARG A 112 -7.52 -0.54 5.66
C ARG A 112 -6.01 -0.37 5.51
N VAL A 113 -5.43 -0.80 4.39
CA VAL A 113 -3.96 -0.84 4.22
C VAL A 113 -3.55 -0.11 2.96
N TYR A 114 -4.07 -0.53 1.81
CA TYR A 114 -3.57 -0.05 0.53
C TYR A 114 -3.90 1.41 0.27
N ALA A 115 -5.18 1.80 0.36
CA ALA A 115 -5.61 3.16 0.07
C ALA A 115 -4.97 4.17 1.03
N PRO A 116 -4.98 3.97 2.37
CA PRO A 116 -4.29 4.88 3.30
C PRO A 116 -2.80 5.04 2.98
N SER A 117 -2.09 3.93 2.75
CA SER A 117 -0.66 3.96 2.41
C SER A 117 -0.39 4.69 1.08
N TRP A 118 -1.19 4.41 0.05
CA TRP A 118 -1.05 5.05 -1.26
C TRP A 118 -1.27 6.56 -1.17
N PHE A 119 -2.29 6.98 -0.43
CA PHE A 119 -2.62 8.37 -0.19
C PHE A 119 -1.55 9.08 0.66
N ARG A 120 -0.99 8.40 1.67
CA ARG A 120 0.10 8.94 2.48
C ARG A 120 1.34 9.25 1.63
N ILE A 121 1.76 8.32 0.76
CA ILE A 121 2.87 8.53 -0.19
C ILE A 121 2.56 9.70 -1.14
N LYS A 122 1.29 9.85 -1.54
CA LYS A 122 0.90 10.93 -2.46
C LYS A 122 1.06 12.31 -1.82
N VAL A 123 0.74 12.43 -0.52
CA VAL A 123 0.87 13.67 0.25
C VAL A 123 2.33 13.94 0.61
N HIS A 124 2.98 12.94 1.19
CA HIS A 124 4.37 13.00 1.62
C HIS A 124 5.22 12.31 0.55
N ASN A 125 5.45 12.96 -0.59
CA ASN A 125 6.15 12.32 -1.72
C ASN A 125 7.67 12.48 -1.66
N SER A 126 8.20 13.09 -0.60
CA SER A 126 9.64 13.24 -0.41
C SER A 126 10.30 11.91 -0.12
N ILE A 127 11.49 11.69 -0.69
CA ILE A 127 12.34 10.53 -0.37
C ILE A 127 12.68 10.46 1.14
N THR A 128 12.62 11.59 1.83
CA THR A 128 12.84 11.69 3.28
C THR A 128 11.72 11.08 4.12
N ASP A 129 10.63 10.61 3.50
CA ASP A 129 9.51 9.93 4.16
C ASP A 129 9.42 8.43 3.82
N ASP A 130 10.32 7.92 2.98
CA ASP A 130 10.25 6.56 2.44
C ASP A 130 10.22 5.47 3.52
N ALA A 131 11.08 5.57 4.53
CA ALA A 131 11.07 4.61 5.63
C ALA A 131 9.79 4.72 6.48
N ARG A 132 9.21 5.93 6.61
CA ARG A 132 7.93 6.14 7.30
C ARG A 132 6.78 5.51 6.52
N HIS A 133 6.80 5.55 5.19
CA HIS A 133 5.78 4.89 4.36
C HIS A 133 5.83 3.38 4.50
N LEU A 134 7.03 2.79 4.43
CA LEU A 134 7.18 1.35 4.60
C LEU A 134 6.71 0.92 5.99
N TRP A 135 7.09 1.66 7.03
CA TRP A 135 6.64 1.41 8.39
C TRP A 135 5.12 1.48 8.53
N HIS A 136 4.51 2.53 7.97
CA HIS A 136 3.07 2.71 8.03
C HIS A 136 2.34 1.54 7.34
N PHE A 137 2.80 1.12 6.16
CA PHE A 137 2.24 -0.03 5.47
C PHE A 137 2.37 -1.33 6.30
N ILE A 138 3.54 -1.57 6.89
CA ILE A 138 3.76 -2.71 7.77
C ILE A 138 2.81 -2.65 8.98
N SER A 139 2.75 -1.51 9.65
CA SER A 139 1.90 -1.28 10.82
C SER A 139 0.42 -1.58 10.52
N LEU A 140 -0.10 -1.04 9.41
CA LEU A 140 -1.47 -1.29 8.97
C LEU A 140 -1.72 -2.74 8.57
N SER A 141 -0.72 -3.47 8.11
CA SER A 141 -0.88 -4.88 7.75
C SER A 141 -0.93 -5.84 8.96
N ARG A 142 -0.58 -5.38 10.17
CA ARG A 142 -0.45 -6.24 11.36
C ARG A 142 -1.76 -6.87 11.82
N TYR A 143 -2.91 -6.27 11.54
CA TYR A 143 -4.21 -6.86 11.92
C TYR A 143 -4.49 -8.17 11.18
N LEU A 144 -3.78 -8.44 10.08
CA LEU A 144 -4.04 -9.62 9.26
C LEU A 144 -3.71 -10.91 10.05
N PRO A 145 -4.58 -11.93 9.94
CA PRO A 145 -4.27 -13.28 10.42
C PRO A 145 -2.92 -13.79 9.89
N LYS A 146 -2.23 -14.61 10.70
CA LYS A 146 -0.90 -15.16 10.38
C LYS A 146 -0.85 -15.80 8.98
N LYS A 147 -1.91 -16.50 8.57
CA LYS A 147 -2.05 -17.09 7.22
C LYS A 147 -1.79 -16.09 6.09
N TYR A 148 -2.34 -14.87 6.19
CA TYR A 148 -2.17 -13.83 5.16
C TYR A 148 -0.87 -13.07 5.35
N ARG A 149 -0.42 -12.88 6.60
CA ARG A 149 0.89 -12.31 6.89
C ARG A 149 2.04 -13.12 6.28
N ASN A 150 1.96 -14.45 6.35
CA ASN A 150 2.90 -15.36 5.70
C ASN A 150 2.96 -15.20 4.16
N ILE A 151 1.93 -14.61 3.54
CA ILE A 151 1.91 -14.33 2.09
C ILE A 151 2.55 -12.95 1.81
N ILE A 152 2.18 -11.92 2.57
CA ILE A 152 2.59 -10.54 2.29
C ILE A 152 3.98 -10.19 2.83
N GLU A 153 4.37 -10.69 4.01
CA GLU A 153 5.63 -10.33 4.67
C GLU A 153 6.84 -10.68 3.76
N PRO A 154 6.91 -11.88 3.14
CA PRO A 154 7.99 -12.18 2.20
C PRO A 154 7.98 -11.30 0.93
N ILE A 155 6.83 -10.75 0.54
CA ILE A 155 6.73 -9.81 -0.59
C ILE A 155 7.26 -8.45 -0.17
N ILE A 156 6.91 -7.98 1.03
CA ILE A 156 7.40 -6.72 1.61
C ILE A 156 8.92 -6.80 1.77
N SER A 157 9.46 -7.87 2.36
CA SER A 157 10.91 -8.06 2.54
C SER A 157 11.68 -8.10 1.22
N ARG A 158 11.08 -8.58 0.13
CA ARG A 158 11.73 -8.56 -1.19
C ARG A 158 11.72 -7.20 -1.87
N ASN A 159 10.88 -6.27 -1.41
CA ASN A 159 10.69 -4.95 -1.98
C ASN A 159 11.04 -3.83 -1.00
N SER A 160 11.70 -4.14 0.12
CA SER A 160 12.04 -3.18 1.18
C SER A 160 13.27 -2.33 0.85
N TYR A 161 13.42 -1.92 -0.40
CA TYR A 161 14.48 -0.99 -0.83
C TYR A 161 14.42 0.35 -0.08
N PHE A 162 13.22 0.78 0.30
CA PHE A 162 12.99 1.96 1.14
C PHE A 162 13.55 1.81 2.57
N ALA A 163 13.83 0.58 3.01
CA ALA A 163 14.49 0.31 4.28
C ALA A 163 16.02 0.29 4.17
N ALA A 164 16.61 0.49 2.99
CA ALA A 164 18.06 0.51 2.83
C ALA A 164 18.69 1.50 3.83
N PRO A 165 19.87 1.19 4.41
CA PRO A 165 20.49 2.05 5.42
C PRO A 165 20.60 3.52 5.01
N GLU A 166 20.89 3.81 3.75
CA GLU A 166 20.98 5.17 3.20
C GLU A 166 19.64 5.91 3.24
N ASN A 167 18.55 5.24 2.82
CA ASN A 167 17.19 5.80 2.83
C ASN A 167 16.67 5.98 4.27
N MET A 168 17.01 5.04 5.15
CA MET A 168 16.72 5.13 6.57
C MET A 168 17.43 6.33 7.19
N LEU A 169 18.73 6.51 6.93
CA LEU A 169 19.50 7.66 7.43
C LEU A 169 18.94 8.98 6.90
N LEU A 170 18.56 9.04 5.62
CA LEU A 170 17.94 10.24 5.04
C LEU A 170 16.62 10.60 5.72
N THR A 171 15.78 9.60 5.99
CA THR A 171 14.55 9.79 6.77
C THR A 171 14.86 10.29 8.18
N MET A 172 15.83 9.67 8.85
CA MET A 172 16.22 10.03 10.22
C MET A 172 16.82 11.43 10.33
N LEU A 173 17.57 11.90 9.32
CA LEU A 173 18.16 13.25 9.31
C LEU A 173 17.12 14.37 9.24
N THR A 174 15.92 14.07 8.73
CA THR A 174 14.81 15.03 8.63
C THR A 174 13.74 14.79 9.69
N ASP A 175 14.02 13.95 10.68
CA ASP A 175 13.08 13.71 11.78
C ASP A 175 13.01 14.92 12.71
N GLU A 176 11.81 15.27 13.15
CA GLU A 176 11.60 16.34 14.12
C GLU A 176 12.21 16.00 15.50
N ARG A 177 12.37 14.70 15.80
CA ARG A 177 12.92 14.23 17.07
C ARG A 177 14.44 14.33 17.04
N PHE A 178 14.97 15.28 17.81
CA PHE A 178 16.41 15.58 17.88
C PHE A 178 17.32 14.38 18.20
N HIS A 179 16.84 13.43 19.02
CA HIS A 179 17.63 12.24 19.34
C HIS A 179 17.82 11.31 18.13
N ILE A 180 16.88 11.30 17.17
CA ILE A 180 16.94 10.49 15.95
C ILE A 180 17.89 11.11 14.95
N THR A 181 17.81 12.43 14.75
CA THR A 181 18.75 13.16 13.87
C THR A 181 20.18 13.03 14.40
N THR A 182 20.39 13.13 15.71
CA THR A 182 21.68 12.88 16.35
C THR A 182 22.18 11.45 16.11
N LEU A 183 21.31 10.44 16.23
CA LEU A 183 21.64 9.04 15.96
C LEU A 183 22.04 8.83 14.48
N ALA A 184 21.34 9.47 13.54
CA ALA A 184 21.66 9.41 12.12
C ALA A 184 23.05 9.98 11.84
N SER A 185 23.35 11.18 12.35
CA SER A 185 24.65 11.82 12.20
C SER A 185 25.79 10.96 12.74
N ARG A 186 25.61 10.36 13.93
CA ARG A 186 26.60 9.43 14.51
C ARG A 186 26.83 8.20 13.63
N ARG A 187 25.76 7.61 13.09
CA ARG A 187 25.84 6.46 12.18
C ARG A 187 26.57 6.82 10.87
N ILE A 188 26.30 7.99 10.31
CA ILE A 188 26.99 8.47 9.10
C ILE A 188 28.49 8.65 9.36
N ILE A 189 28.87 9.30 10.48
CA ILE A 189 30.28 9.50 10.85
C ILE A 189 30.98 8.14 10.98
N LYS A 190 30.38 7.21 11.73
CA LYS A 190 30.94 5.86 11.91
C LYS A 190 31.03 5.07 10.61
N ALA A 191 30.05 5.20 9.72
CA ALA A 191 30.06 4.50 8.43
C ALA A 191 31.17 5.00 7.50
N ARG A 192 31.54 6.29 7.58
CA ARG A 192 32.66 6.87 6.80
C ARG A 192 34.03 6.30 7.16
N GLU A 193 34.18 5.76 8.36
CA GLU A 193 35.42 5.13 8.81
C GLU A 193 35.63 3.73 8.20
N ILE A 194 34.58 3.15 7.61
CA ILE A 194 34.60 1.79 7.06
C ILE A 194 34.65 1.87 5.54
N VAL A 195 35.75 1.42 4.92
CA VAL A 195 35.81 1.21 3.47
C VAL A 195 35.02 -0.06 3.15
N ARG A 196 33.85 0.09 2.53
CA ARG A 196 33.06 -1.03 2.00
C ARG A 196 32.92 -0.93 0.49
N ASP A 197 32.96 -2.10 -0.14
CA ASP A 197 32.58 -2.25 -1.54
C ASP A 197 31.04 -2.13 -1.65
N GLY A 198 30.58 -1.28 -2.56
CA GLY A 198 29.24 -0.66 -2.58
C GLY A 198 28.09 -1.56 -3.01
N ASN A 199 27.89 -2.70 -2.36
CA ASN A 199 26.78 -3.59 -2.67
C ASN A 199 25.50 -3.15 -1.94
N CYS A 200 24.49 -2.77 -2.72
CA CYS A 200 23.15 -2.46 -2.23
C CYS A 200 22.43 -3.77 -1.84
N VAL A 201 22.41 -4.09 -0.55
CA VAL A 201 21.76 -5.29 -0.01
C VAL A 201 20.40 -4.91 0.57
N ILE A 202 19.37 -5.69 0.25
CA ILE A 202 18.04 -5.54 0.84
C ILE A 202 18.11 -5.98 2.31
N PRO A 203 17.82 -5.09 3.27
CA PRO A 203 17.97 -5.42 4.68
C PRO A 203 16.85 -6.34 5.19
N GLY A 204 17.15 -7.07 6.26
CA GLY A 204 16.13 -7.80 7.03
C GLY A 204 15.13 -6.82 7.62
N VAL A 205 13.83 -7.10 7.44
CA VAL A 205 12.74 -6.23 7.91
C VAL A 205 12.17 -6.77 9.22
N ASN A 206 12.17 -5.94 10.26
CA ASN A 206 11.50 -6.19 11.51
C ASN A 206 10.01 -5.77 11.42
N PHE A 207 9.14 -6.75 11.16
CA PHE A 207 7.69 -6.54 11.08
C PHE A 207 7.03 -6.13 12.40
N GLN A 208 7.72 -6.28 13.54
CA GLN A 208 7.22 -5.93 14.87
C GLN A 208 7.68 -4.53 15.35
N ALA A 209 8.43 -3.79 14.53
CA ALA A 209 8.98 -2.49 14.89
C ALA A 209 7.88 -1.47 15.29
N THR A 210 7.97 -0.91 16.49
CA THR A 210 7.02 0.12 16.97
C THR A 210 7.26 1.49 16.34
N ASP A 211 8.42 1.70 15.71
CA ASP A 211 8.82 2.92 15.00
C ASP A 211 9.57 2.55 13.72
N TYR A 212 9.58 3.44 12.72
CA TYR A 212 10.30 3.22 11.47
C TYR A 212 11.81 3.06 11.72
N VAL A 213 12.38 3.71 12.75
CA VAL A 213 13.81 3.61 13.08
C VAL A 213 14.25 2.17 13.40
N GLY A 214 13.31 1.35 13.88
CA GLY A 214 13.53 -0.06 14.24
C GLY A 214 13.17 -1.08 13.17
N ILE A 215 12.90 -0.65 11.92
CA ILE A 215 12.54 -1.56 10.82
C ILE A 215 13.71 -2.43 10.38
N ILE A 216 14.94 -1.95 10.53
CA ILE A 216 16.13 -2.70 10.16
C ILE A 216 17.06 -2.82 11.35
N ASP A 217 17.86 -3.88 11.30
CA ASP A 217 19.05 -4.01 12.11
C ASP A 217 20.20 -3.24 11.44
N TRP A 218 20.97 -2.51 12.24
CA TRP A 218 21.98 -1.52 11.80
C TRP A 218 23.41 -2.04 11.92
#